data_AF-A0A6N8Y8N0-F1
#
_entry.id   AF-A0A6N8Y8N0-F1
#
_cell.length_a   1.000
_cell.length_b   1.000
_cell.length_c   1.000
_cell.angle_alpha   90.00
_cell.angle_beta   90.00
_cell.angle_gamma   90.00
#
_symmetry.space_group_name_H-M   'P 1'
#
loop_
_entity.id
_entity.type
_entity.pdbx_description
1 polymer ?
#
loop_
_entity_poly.entity_id
_entity_poly.type
_entity_poly.pdbx_seq_one_letter_code
_entity_poly.pdbx_strand_id
1 'polypeptide(L)'
;MLDQRGTVPPDSSPSLLARVLAFSAIIVAGVCGGLIGFAVMDLGCDGGCTTTAGLVGLGAAAGAAAGTGIVAVLTLRAAAEWRAQQPRGADGPPVGESWRGRG
;
A
#
# COMPACT_ATOMS: atom_id res chain seq x y z
N MET A 1 -10.76 36.90 -20.91
CA MET A 1 -10.77 36.41 -19.51
C MET A 1 -12.08 35.65 -19.31
N LEU A 2 -12.02 34.38 -18.89
CA LEU A 2 -13.09 33.35 -18.85
C LEU A 2 -12.99 32.30 -19.98
N ASP A 3 -12.02 31.40 -19.86
CA ASP A 3 -12.15 29.99 -20.28
C ASP A 3 -11.32 29.14 -19.30
N GLN A 4 -11.76 29.11 -18.03
CA GLN A 4 -11.36 28.05 -17.09
C GLN A 4 -12.43 26.96 -17.18
N ARG A 5 -12.50 26.27 -18.33
CA ARG A 5 -13.34 25.07 -18.44
C ARG A 5 -12.83 24.09 -17.41
N GLY A 6 -13.75 23.65 -16.55
CA GLY A 6 -13.51 22.65 -15.52
C GLY A 6 -13.05 21.34 -16.13
N THR A 7 -11.75 21.23 -16.37
CA THR A 7 -11.08 19.94 -16.47
C THR A 7 -10.95 19.44 -15.04
N VAL A 8 -11.89 18.58 -14.65
CA VAL A 8 -11.68 17.73 -13.47
C VAL A 8 -10.32 17.06 -13.68
N PRO A 9 -9.31 17.34 -12.85
CA PRO A 9 -8.02 16.68 -13.00
C PRO A 9 -8.28 15.18 -12.95
N PRO A 10 -7.72 14.38 -13.89
CA PRO A 10 -7.88 12.93 -13.85
C PRO A 10 -7.49 12.46 -12.45
N ASP A 11 -8.41 11.75 -11.80
CA ASP A 11 -8.27 11.32 -10.42
C ASP A 11 -6.88 10.70 -10.19
N SER A 12 -5.99 11.47 -9.58
CA SER A 12 -4.63 11.06 -9.21
C SER A 12 -4.62 10.18 -7.96
N SER A 13 -5.80 9.71 -7.55
CA SER A 13 -5.95 8.87 -6.37
C SER A 13 -5.32 7.50 -6.64
N PRO A 14 -4.47 6.98 -5.73
CA PRO A 14 -3.89 5.66 -5.89
C PRO A 14 -5.00 4.62 -6.07
N SER A 15 -4.76 3.65 -6.95
CA SER A 15 -5.76 2.68 -7.38
C SER A 15 -6.46 2.02 -6.18
N LEU A 16 -7.78 1.90 -6.28
CA LEU A 16 -8.63 1.39 -5.20
C LEU A 16 -8.17 -0.01 -4.75
N LEU A 17 -7.76 -0.84 -5.70
CA LEU A 17 -7.23 -2.17 -5.46
C LEU A 17 -5.93 -2.15 -4.63
N ALA A 18 -5.02 -1.20 -4.90
CA ALA A 18 -3.79 -1.05 -4.12
C ALA A 18 -4.06 -0.65 -2.66
N ARG A 19 -5.03 0.24 -2.43
CA ARG A 19 -5.46 0.64 -1.08
C ARG A 19 -6.06 -0.55 -0.32
N VAL A 20 -6.94 -1.31 -0.96
CA VAL A 20 -7.59 -2.48 -0.35
C VAL A 20 -6.57 -3.56 0.01
N LEU A 21 -5.64 -3.86 -0.90
CA LEU A 21 -4.58 -4.85 -0.63
C LEU A 21 -3.69 -4.41 0.52
N ALA A 22 -3.23 -3.15 0.54
CA ALA A 22 -2.41 -2.64 1.64
C ALA A 22 -3.15 -2.73 2.98
N PHE A 23 -4.42 -2.34 3.02
CA PHE A 23 -5.23 -2.41 4.24
C PHE A 23 -5.43 -3.86 4.71
N SER A 24 -5.73 -4.78 3.79
CA SER A 24 -5.86 -6.20 4.11
C SER A 24 -4.57 -6.80 4.67
N ALA A 25 -3.42 -6.47 4.08
CA ALA A 25 -2.12 -6.95 4.54
C ALA A 25 -1.79 -6.46 5.97
N ILE A 26 -2.09 -5.19 6.28
CA ILE A 26 -1.89 -4.61 7.62
C ILE A 26 -2.79 -5.32 8.65
N ILE A 27 -4.06 -5.57 8.32
CA ILE A 27 -4.99 -6.28 9.21
C ILE A 27 -4.50 -7.70 9.46
N VAL A 28 -4.20 -8.45 8.39
CA VAL A 28 -3.76 -9.85 8.51
C VAL A 28 -2.46 -9.94 9.31
N ALA A 29 -1.49 -9.07 9.03
CA ALA A 29 -0.23 -9.01 9.78
C ALA A 29 -0.45 -8.66 11.26
N GLY A 30 -1.31 -7.69 11.55
CA GLY A 30 -1.65 -7.30 12.92
C GLY A 30 -2.34 -8.42 13.71
N VAL A 31 -3.32 -9.10 13.10
CA VAL A 31 -4.02 -10.24 13.72
C VAL A 31 -3.05 -11.39 13.99
N CYS A 32 -2.22 -11.77 13.01
CA CYS A 32 -1.22 -12.80 13.22
C CYS A 32 -0.20 -12.42 14.29
N GLY A 33 0.37 -11.20 14.23
CA GLY A 33 1.36 -10.73 15.22
C GLY A 33 0.80 -10.66 16.64
N GLY A 34 -0.47 -10.25 16.79
CA GLY A 34 -1.15 -10.21 18.08
C GLY A 34 -1.45 -11.59 18.66
N LEU A 35 -1.91 -12.54 17.84
CA LEU A 35 -2.12 -13.92 18.26
C LEU A 35 -0.81 -14.59 18.70
N ILE A 36 0.28 -14.34 17.98
CA ILE A 36 1.62 -14.84 18.35
C ILE A 36 2.04 -14.22 19.69
N GLY A 37 1.90 -12.90 19.87
CA GLY A 37 2.26 -12.21 21.11
C GLY A 37 1.43 -12.69 22.31
N PHE A 38 0.14 -12.95 22.12
CA PHE A 38 -0.73 -13.53 23.14
C PHE A 38 -0.26 -14.93 23.53
N ALA A 39 -0.08 -15.83 22.55
CA ALA A 39 0.31 -17.21 22.81
C ALA A 39 1.67 -17.33 23.50
N VAL A 40 2.65 -16.49 23.11
CA VAL A 40 3.98 -16.46 23.76
C VAL A 40 3.86 -16.05 25.23
N MET A 41 3.03 -15.06 25.55
CA MET A 41 2.86 -14.60 26.93
C MET A 41 2.04 -15.59 27.77
N ASP A 42 1.08 -16.28 27.15
CA ASP A 42 0.28 -17.33 27.78
C ASP A 42 1.15 -18.53 28.21
N LEU A 43 2.13 -18.93 27.38
CA LEU A 43 3.11 -19.96 27.72
C LEU A 43 4.07 -19.54 28.85
N GLY A 44 4.29 -18.24 29.02
CA GLY A 44 5.21 -17.68 30.01
C GLY A 44 4.64 -17.61 31.44
N CYS A 45 3.38 -17.98 31.64
CA CYS A 45 2.72 -17.93 32.94
C CYS A 45 1.92 -19.20 33.20
N ASP A 46 2.31 -19.96 34.22
CA ASP A 46 1.49 -21.04 34.78
C ASP A 46 0.28 -20.45 35.54
N GLY A 47 -0.73 -20.00 34.79
CA GLY A 47 -2.05 -19.69 35.33
C GLY A 47 -2.47 -18.21 35.27
N GLY A 48 -3.33 -17.88 34.31
CA GLY A 48 -4.34 -16.84 34.49
C GLY A 48 -3.96 -15.40 34.12
N CYS A 49 -2.75 -15.14 33.62
CA CYS A 49 -2.31 -13.81 33.19
C CYS A 49 -2.94 -13.35 31.85
N THR A 50 -4.21 -13.70 31.57
CA THR A 50 -4.90 -13.38 30.31
C THR A 50 -4.94 -11.89 30.02
N THR A 51 -5.03 -11.04 31.05
CA THR A 51 -5.06 -9.59 30.90
C THR A 51 -3.72 -9.08 30.40
N THR A 52 -2.62 -9.57 30.98
CA THR A 52 -1.26 -9.20 30.59
C THR A 52 -0.91 -9.78 29.22
N ALA A 53 -1.29 -11.04 28.96
CA ALA A 53 -1.13 -11.68 27.65
C ALA A 53 -1.92 -10.94 26.56
N GLY A 54 -3.13 -10.48 26.88
CA GLY A 54 -3.93 -9.63 26.00
C GLY A 54 -3.25 -8.29 25.72
N LEU A 55 -2.67 -7.64 26.72
CA LEU A 55 -1.96 -6.36 26.56
C LEU A 55 -0.72 -6.50 25.68
N VAL A 56 0.07 -7.56 25.90
CA VAL A 56 1.24 -7.89 25.08
C VAL A 56 0.82 -8.25 23.65
N GLY A 57 -0.25 -9.03 23.50
CA GLY A 57 -0.84 -9.33 22.19
C GLY A 57 -1.28 -8.07 21.44
N LEU A 58 -1.95 -7.12 22.11
CA LEU A 58 -2.32 -5.83 21.51
C LEU A 58 -1.09 -4.99 21.13
N GLY A 59 -0.07 -4.96 22.00
CA GLY A 59 1.19 -4.27 21.70
C GLY A 59 1.91 -4.88 20.49
N ALA A 60 1.96 -6.22 20.40
CA ALA A 60 2.54 -6.94 19.28
C ALA A 60 1.73 -6.72 17.98
N ALA A 61 0.40 -6.73 18.05
CA ALA A 61 -0.47 -6.41 16.92
C ALA A 61 -0.23 -5.00 16.40
N ALA A 62 -0.16 -4.00 17.30
CA ALA A 62 0.10 -2.61 16.94
C ALA A 62 1.49 -2.44 16.31
N GLY A 63 2.53 -3.08 16.87
CA GLY A 63 3.88 -3.06 16.32
C GLY A 63 3.95 -3.69 14.93
N ALA A 64 3.33 -4.87 14.75
CA ALA A 64 3.27 -5.56 13.46
C ALA A 64 2.51 -4.74 12.40
N ALA A 65 1.38 -4.12 12.77
CA ALA A 65 0.60 -3.27 11.90
C ALA A 65 1.37 -2.00 11.50
N ALA A 66 2.06 -1.36 12.45
CA ALA A 66 2.87 -0.17 12.19
C ALA A 66 4.02 -0.48 11.20
N GLY A 67 4.77 -1.56 11.42
CA GLY A 67 5.84 -1.98 10.52
C GLY A 67 5.34 -2.30 9.11
N THR A 68 4.26 -3.07 9.01
CA THR A 68 3.63 -3.42 7.72
C THR A 68 3.11 -2.18 7.00
N GLY A 69 2.54 -1.22 7.74
CA GLY A 69 2.08 0.05 7.20
C GLY A 69 3.21 0.86 6.55
N ILE A 70 4.38 0.93 7.19
CA ILE A 70 5.56 1.61 6.63
C ILE A 70 5.98 0.94 5.32
N VAL A 71 6.13 -0.39 5.31
CA VAL A 71 6.52 -1.15 4.11
C VAL A 71 5.50 -0.96 2.98
N ALA A 72 4.20 -0.97 3.29
CA ALA A 72 3.13 -0.73 2.33
C ALA A 72 3.21 0.68 1.72
N VAL A 73 3.49 1.71 2.53
CA VAL A 73 3.68 3.07 2.02
C VAL A 73 4.91 3.14 1.12
N LEU A 74 6.05 2.60 1.55
CA LEU A 74 7.28 2.60 0.75
C LEU A 74 7.09 1.89 -0.60
N THR A 75 6.41 0.75 -0.61
CA THR A 75 6.10 0.01 -1.84
C THR A 75 5.14 0.78 -2.75
N LEU A 76 4.11 1.44 -2.22
CA LEU A 76 3.24 2.31 -3.02
C LEU A 76 3.98 3.52 -3.58
N ARG A 77 4.93 4.08 -2.82
CA ARG A 77 5.78 5.19 -3.28
C ARG A 77 6.68 4.74 -4.42
N ALA A 78 7.30 3.56 -4.30
CA ALA A 78 8.04 2.94 -5.38
C ALA A 78 7.14 2.72 -6.61
N ALA A 79 5.94 2.15 -6.45
CA ALA A 79 5.02 1.98 -7.57
C ALA A 79 4.60 3.30 -8.24
N ALA A 80 4.57 4.42 -7.51
CA ALA A 80 4.22 5.73 -8.05
C ALA A 80 5.35 6.38 -8.85
N GLU A 81 6.61 6.26 -8.40
CA GLU A 81 7.78 6.76 -9.17
C GLU A 81 7.90 6.05 -10.52
N TRP A 82 7.70 4.74 -10.56
CA TRP A 82 7.73 3.98 -11.81
C TRP A 82 6.67 4.45 -12.80
N ARG A 83 5.46 4.80 -12.34
CA ARG A 83 4.40 5.33 -13.22
C ARG A 83 4.65 6.77 -13.66
N ALA A 84 5.24 7.60 -12.80
CA ALA A 84 5.57 8.98 -13.13
C ALA A 84 6.63 9.07 -14.24
N GLN A 85 7.53 8.09 -14.32
CA GLN A 85 8.59 8.04 -15.33
C GLN A 85 8.15 7.45 -16.68
N GLN A 86 6.94 6.89 -16.78
CA GLN A 86 6.43 6.40 -18.06
C GLN A 86 6.11 7.60 -18.97
N PRO A 87 6.69 7.68 -20.19
CA PRO A 87 6.31 8.70 -21.13
C PRO A 87 4.80 8.58 -21.37
N ARG A 88 4.05 9.67 -21.21
CA ARG A 88 2.61 9.78 -21.52
C ARG A 88 2.37 9.70 -23.04
N GLY A 89 2.90 8.68 -23.69
CA GLY A 89 3.08 8.59 -25.15
C GLY A 89 2.44 7.36 -25.79
N ALA A 90 1.59 6.63 -25.07
CA ALA A 90 0.76 5.60 -25.71
C ALA A 90 -0.37 6.19 -26.59
N ASP A 91 -0.51 7.52 -26.62
CA ASP A 91 -1.31 8.29 -27.60
C ASP A 91 -0.42 8.95 -28.67
N GLY A 92 0.68 8.29 -29.07
CA GLY A 92 1.47 8.72 -30.23
C GLY A 92 0.87 8.21 -31.54
N PRO A 93 0.85 9.00 -32.63
CA PRO A 93 0.42 8.49 -33.95
C PRO A 93 1.25 7.26 -34.36
N PRO A 94 0.70 6.32 -35.14
CA PRO A 94 1.30 5.01 -35.37
C PRO A 94 2.75 5.15 -35.88
N VAL A 95 3.65 4.36 -35.28
CA VAL A 95 5.06 4.24 -35.65
C VAL A 95 5.20 3.69 -37.08
N GLY A 96 5.00 4.54 -38.07
CA GLY A 96 5.01 4.14 -39.48
C GLY A 96 5.20 5.27 -40.48
N GLU A 97 5.13 6.54 -40.07
CA GLU A 97 5.16 7.66 -41.02
C GLU A 97 6.56 8.31 -41.19
N SER A 98 7.50 8.09 -40.26
CA SER A 98 8.82 8.74 -40.28
C SER A 98 9.84 8.16 -41.28
N TRP A 99 9.51 7.06 -41.96
CA TRP A 99 10.37 6.40 -42.94
C TRP A 99 9.95 6.62 -44.40
N ARG A 100 8.82 7.31 -44.65
CA ARG A 100 8.21 7.42 -46.00
C ARG A 100 8.73 8.57 -46.86
N GLY A 101 9.68 9.36 -46.37
CA GLY A 101 10.22 10.57 -47.06
C GLY A 101 11.73 10.58 -47.29
N ARG A 102 12.42 9.44 -47.19
CA ARG A 102 13.87 9.31 -47.47
C ARG A 102 14.13 8.47 -48.72
N GLY A 103 13.55 8.87 -49.85
CA GLY A 103 13.75 8.24 -51.17
C GLY A 103 13.60 9.27 -52.26
#